data_AF-A0A7K3AAW3-F1
#
_entry.id   AF-A0A7K3AAW3-F1
#
_cell.length_a   1.000
_cell.length_b   1.000
_cell.length_c   1.000
_cell.angle_alpha   90.00
_cell.angle_beta   90.00
_cell.angle_gamma   90.00
#
_symmetry.space_group_name_H-M   'P 1'
#
loop_
_entity.id
_entity.type
_entity.pdbx_description
1 polymer ?
#
loop_
_entity_poly.entity_id
_entity_poly.type
_entity_poly.pdbx_seq_one_letter_code
_entity_poly.pdbx_strand_id
1 'polypeptide(L)'
;MLNSDDEALDVSLAAPERAPAHATRFGGQELGGQVQSWKVERAYATDLPDAMRAVSGSASAQLEVQLGGAEGVPAPRLYSAWAPRATSDVARPGQSVVHAAGVAGRTVPAFRGTVRSRTAASGSDTVTVQALDGAERLRGPAQLPRPYHGLLYGKPVATTVWCVDELLRQGGIHTCPPPRAPAPAADLDQPFTALYASLHGGFNSTYGQPETLPDPSAYSWIRDGAPHEMALRPAAAGLSVSWMPRSRFAVSGRVFQAEAYVNTALAKDSVVELKLVFDRSANKYGYYTGTFDISTGQVKVASGTLNGTSSQFSWTFSKLASLRGAWHLGFAVDTRAGGSSVMATVKPRLTAPDGEYLAGGPGTYTDTSAGQPPSELHRVDLLTDMPVECVQVTDRSWPDLDSYNGNEWDQKGRWRKGAVLDDADIPLYDVPQVSGSQWDALTEIARATNRVSSGGTGPPGSAPCRRGPI
;
A
#
# COMPACT_ATOMS: atom_id res chain seq x y z
N MET A 1 38.03 11.42 61.50
CA MET A 1 37.26 12.33 60.63
C MET A 1 37.21 11.66 59.27
N LEU A 2 36.05 11.13 58.90
CA LEU A 2 35.83 10.40 57.65
C LEU A 2 35.27 11.38 56.60
N ASN A 3 35.80 11.25 55.38
CA ASN A 3 35.60 12.02 54.16
C ASN A 3 34.22 12.69 53.99
N SER A 4 34.23 14.02 53.88
CA SER A 4 33.09 14.85 53.45
C SER A 4 32.98 15.00 51.92
N ASP A 5 33.88 14.37 51.16
CA ASP A 5 33.90 14.48 49.69
C ASP A 5 32.97 13.45 48.99
N ASP A 6 32.46 12.46 49.71
CA ASP A 6 31.53 11.44 49.17
C ASP A 6 30.08 11.94 49.08
N GLU A 7 29.62 12.78 50.01
CA GLU A 7 28.20 13.16 50.10
C GLU A 7 27.77 14.08 48.93
N ALA A 8 28.65 14.98 48.50
CA ALA A 8 28.40 15.83 47.34
C ALA A 8 28.49 15.05 46.01
N LEU A 9 29.36 14.04 45.94
CA LEU A 9 29.46 13.13 44.81
C LEU A 9 28.23 12.23 44.72
N ASP A 10 27.76 11.69 45.85
CA ASP A 10 26.56 10.88 45.96
C ASP A 10 25.30 11.66 45.61
N VAL A 11 25.17 12.92 46.06
CA VAL A 11 24.07 13.81 45.66
C VAL A 11 24.14 14.13 44.16
N SER A 12 25.34 14.33 43.60
CA SER A 12 25.51 14.56 42.16
C SER A 12 25.28 13.30 41.31
N LEU A 13 25.52 12.10 41.85
CA LEU A 13 25.27 10.81 41.21
C LEU A 13 23.78 10.42 41.30
N ALA A 14 23.12 10.77 42.40
CA ALA A 14 21.68 10.58 42.62
C ALA A 14 20.82 11.64 41.92
N ALA A 15 21.42 12.63 41.26
CA ALA A 15 20.70 13.66 40.52
C ALA A 15 19.80 13.02 39.43
N PRO A 16 18.50 13.37 39.39
CA PRO A 16 17.51 12.72 38.53
C PRO A 16 17.81 12.87 37.03
N GLU A 17 18.69 13.80 36.64
CA GLU A 17 19.17 14.01 35.28
C GLU A 17 19.90 12.79 34.68
N ARG A 18 20.33 11.82 35.49
CA ARG A 18 21.08 10.62 35.06
C ARG A 18 20.34 9.29 35.23
N ALA A 19 19.12 9.29 35.74
CA ALA A 19 18.35 8.06 35.89
C ALA A 19 17.85 7.57 34.51
N PRO A 20 18.26 6.37 34.03
CA PRO A 20 17.77 5.84 32.77
C PRO A 20 16.27 5.58 32.87
N ALA A 21 15.51 6.14 31.93
CA ALA A 21 14.08 5.94 31.82
C ALA A 21 13.80 5.09 30.58
N HIS A 22 12.92 4.10 30.71
CA HIS A 22 12.49 3.31 29.58
C HIS A 22 11.02 2.89 29.74
N ALA A 23 10.38 2.63 28.61
CA ALA A 23 9.03 2.09 28.53
C ALA A 23 9.03 1.02 27.44
N THR A 24 8.45 -0.14 27.73
CA THR A 24 8.45 -1.27 26.80
C THR A 24 7.06 -1.87 26.76
N ARG A 25 6.43 -1.82 25.59
CA ARG A 25 5.11 -2.40 25.34
C ARG A 25 5.20 -3.62 24.47
N PHE A 26 4.55 -4.69 24.90
CA PHE A 26 4.40 -5.94 24.16
C PHE A 26 2.91 -6.22 23.96
N GLY A 27 2.46 -6.40 22.72
CA GLY A 27 1.04 -6.66 22.41
C GLY A 27 0.09 -5.57 22.91
N GLY A 28 0.57 -4.34 23.09
CA GLY A 28 -0.19 -3.22 23.67
C GLY A 28 -0.13 -3.10 25.21
N GLN A 29 0.42 -4.09 25.92
CA GLN A 29 0.59 -4.06 27.37
C GLN A 29 1.96 -3.48 27.77
N GLU A 30 1.97 -2.55 28.74
CA GLU A 30 3.20 -1.98 29.30
C GLU A 30 3.87 -2.97 30.26
N LEU A 31 5.11 -3.35 29.95
CA LEU A 31 5.94 -4.28 30.74
C LEU A 31 7.23 -3.63 31.25
N GLY A 32 7.40 -2.31 31.13
CA GLY A 32 8.63 -1.61 31.53
C GLY A 32 9.10 -1.92 32.96
N GLY A 33 8.17 -2.03 33.92
CA GLY A 33 8.50 -2.38 35.31
C GLY A 33 9.00 -3.82 35.53
N GLN A 34 8.89 -4.67 34.52
CA GLN A 34 9.32 -6.07 34.56
C GLN A 34 10.56 -6.32 33.69
N VAL A 35 11.08 -5.30 33.02
CA VAL A 35 12.31 -5.41 32.22
C VAL A 35 13.51 -5.37 33.16
N GLN A 36 14.29 -6.45 33.20
CA GLN A 36 15.53 -6.53 33.97
C GLN A 36 16.72 -5.97 33.19
N SER A 37 16.74 -6.20 31.88
CA SER A 37 17.75 -5.66 30.99
C SER A 37 17.17 -5.51 29.59
N TRP A 38 17.71 -4.57 28.83
CA TRP A 38 17.37 -4.41 27.42
C TRP A 38 18.60 -3.97 26.63
N LYS A 39 18.62 -4.33 25.36
CA LYS A 39 19.65 -3.96 24.40
C LYS A 39 19.00 -3.70 23.05
N VAL A 40 19.26 -2.53 22.48
CA VAL A 40 18.87 -2.22 21.10
C VAL A 40 20.14 -2.17 20.26
N GLU A 41 20.31 -3.15 19.38
CA GLU A 41 21.32 -3.11 18.33
C GLU A 41 20.72 -2.47 17.08
N ARG A 42 21.47 -1.56 16.46
CA ARG A 42 21.08 -0.84 15.25
C ARG A 42 22.18 -0.98 14.22
N ALA A 43 21.91 -1.71 13.14
CA ALA A 43 22.79 -1.73 11.98
C ALA A 43 22.41 -0.57 11.05
N TYR A 44 23.30 0.39 10.86
CA TYR A 44 23.13 1.44 9.86
C TYR A 44 23.84 1.01 8.57
N ALA A 45 23.11 0.42 7.62
CA ALA A 45 23.58 0.37 6.24
C ALA A 45 23.16 1.69 5.58
N THR A 46 24.11 2.59 5.34
CA THR A 46 23.89 3.93 4.77
C THR A 46 23.70 3.94 3.25
N ASP A 47 23.59 2.76 2.64
CA ASP A 47 23.59 2.60 1.17
C ASP A 47 22.23 2.93 0.50
N LEU A 48 21.20 3.26 1.29
CA LEU A 48 19.88 3.66 0.79
C LEU A 48 19.78 5.21 0.63
N PRO A 49 19.26 5.73 -0.50
CA PRO A 49 18.94 7.15 -0.69
C PRO A 49 18.07 7.72 0.43
N ASP A 50 18.20 9.01 0.74
CA ASP A 50 17.52 9.68 1.87
C ASP A 50 16.00 9.48 1.87
N ALA A 51 15.35 9.48 0.69
CA ALA A 51 13.92 9.21 0.57
C ALA A 51 13.56 7.74 0.82
N MET A 52 14.46 6.80 0.50
CA MET A 52 14.32 5.37 0.80
C MET A 52 14.71 5.01 2.24
N ARG A 53 15.21 5.98 3.02
CA ARG A 53 15.43 5.87 4.48
C ARG A 53 14.14 6.06 5.29
N ALA A 54 12.96 6.00 4.67
CA ALA A 54 11.67 6.09 5.35
C ALA A 54 11.46 5.03 6.45
N VAL A 55 12.34 4.03 6.55
CA VAL A 55 12.62 3.36 7.83
C VAL A 55 13.38 4.34 8.72
N SER A 56 12.65 5.19 9.46
CA SER A 56 13.24 5.98 10.54
C SER A 56 13.77 5.03 11.62
N GLY A 57 15.01 4.57 11.43
CA GLY A 57 15.65 3.53 12.22
C GLY A 57 16.45 2.62 11.30
N SER A 58 17.76 2.52 11.57
CA SER A 58 18.66 1.41 11.19
C SER A 58 18.11 0.35 10.23
N ALA A 59 18.84 0.12 9.13
CA ALA A 59 18.67 -0.95 8.14
C ALA A 59 18.30 -2.35 8.72
N SER A 60 18.65 -2.60 9.97
CA SER A 60 17.88 -3.48 10.85
C SER A 60 18.15 -3.09 12.29
N ALA A 61 17.12 -3.10 13.12
CA ALA A 61 17.24 -3.04 14.56
C ALA A 61 16.84 -4.39 15.16
N GLN A 62 17.60 -4.81 16.16
CA GLN A 62 17.25 -5.92 17.03
C GLN A 62 17.11 -5.38 18.45
N LEU A 63 15.96 -5.64 19.05
CA LEU A 63 15.73 -5.41 20.46
C LEU A 63 15.82 -6.76 21.18
N GLU A 64 16.66 -6.85 22.19
CA GLU A 64 16.68 -7.95 23.15
C GLU A 64 16.23 -7.41 24.50
N VAL A 65 15.24 -8.07 25.10
CA VAL A 65 14.68 -7.70 26.42
C VAL A 65 14.69 -8.93 27.31
N GLN A 66 15.22 -8.78 28.52
CA GLN A 66 15.10 -9.80 29.56
C GLN A 66 13.94 -9.42 30.48
N LEU A 67 12.88 -10.22 30.47
CA LEU A 67 11.71 -10.05 31.33
C LEU A 67 11.90 -10.84 32.63
N GLY A 68 11.65 -10.16 33.75
CA GLY A 68 11.55 -10.73 35.08
C GLY A 68 10.11 -11.14 35.43
N GLY A 69 9.97 -11.77 36.60
CA GLY A 69 8.68 -12.11 37.17
C GLY A 69 7.87 -10.89 37.62
N ALA A 70 6.59 -11.10 37.89
CA ALA A 70 5.67 -10.10 38.45
C ALA A 70 4.85 -10.70 39.57
N GLU A 71 4.53 -9.89 40.59
CA GLU A 71 3.64 -10.29 41.69
C GLU A 71 4.07 -11.61 42.38
N GLY A 72 5.39 -11.83 42.49
CA GLY A 72 5.96 -13.05 43.08
C GLY A 72 5.91 -14.29 42.17
N VAL A 73 5.45 -14.16 40.92
CA VAL A 73 5.44 -15.23 39.93
C VAL A 73 6.66 -15.09 39.00
N PRO A 74 7.50 -16.14 38.84
CA PRO A 74 8.70 -16.06 38.00
C PRO A 74 8.36 -15.94 36.51
N ALA A 75 9.21 -15.26 35.74
CA ALA A 75 8.95 -14.95 34.34
C ALA A 75 8.62 -16.18 33.46
N PRO A 76 9.26 -17.35 33.64
CA PRO A 76 8.90 -18.55 32.87
C PRO A 76 7.44 -18.97 33.03
N ARG A 77 6.81 -18.73 34.17
CA ARG A 77 5.39 -19.06 34.39
C ARG A 77 4.44 -18.04 33.77
N LEU A 78 4.92 -16.83 33.45
CA LEU A 78 4.13 -15.76 32.85
C LEU A 78 4.29 -15.72 31.32
N TYR A 79 5.53 -15.81 30.82
CA TYR A 79 5.87 -15.43 29.45
C TYR A 79 6.43 -16.55 28.56
N SER A 80 6.69 -17.75 29.12
CA SER A 80 7.25 -18.85 28.32
C SER A 80 6.26 -19.40 27.28
N ALA A 81 6.75 -20.26 26.39
CA ALA A 81 5.91 -20.97 25.42
C ALA A 81 4.83 -21.85 26.06
N TRP A 82 5.01 -22.24 27.32
CA TRP A 82 4.14 -23.15 28.06
C TRP A 82 3.29 -22.44 29.13
N ALA A 83 3.48 -21.13 29.30
CA ALA A 83 2.70 -20.32 30.22
C ALA A 83 1.24 -20.12 29.71
N PRO A 84 0.26 -19.93 30.61
CA PRO A 84 -1.14 -19.70 30.24
C PRO A 84 -1.27 -18.57 29.21
N ARG A 85 -2.18 -18.73 28.24
CA ARG A 85 -2.37 -17.74 27.15
C ARG A 85 -2.65 -16.33 27.66
N ALA A 86 -3.40 -16.21 28.76
CA ALA A 86 -3.74 -14.94 29.38
C ALA A 86 -2.53 -14.06 29.73
N THR A 87 -1.36 -14.66 29.99
CA THR A 87 -0.12 -13.94 30.31
C THR A 87 0.95 -14.10 29.23
N SER A 88 0.96 -15.24 28.52
CA SER A 88 2.01 -15.54 27.55
C SER A 88 1.77 -14.93 26.17
N ASP A 89 0.53 -14.56 25.85
CA ASP A 89 0.22 -14.04 24.52
C ASP A 89 0.90 -12.70 24.22
N VAL A 90 1.26 -11.89 25.21
CA VAL A 90 1.92 -10.59 25.01
C VAL A 90 3.36 -10.73 24.48
N ALA A 91 4.09 -11.77 24.90
CA ALA A 91 5.49 -12.02 24.49
C ALA A 91 5.59 -13.12 23.41
N ARG A 92 4.49 -13.47 22.75
CA ARG A 92 4.46 -14.51 21.72
C ARG A 92 5.14 -14.02 20.43
N PRO A 93 5.85 -14.89 19.69
CA PRO A 93 6.33 -14.55 18.35
C PRO A 93 5.21 -13.96 17.48
N GLY A 94 5.51 -12.87 16.77
CA GLY A 94 4.57 -12.07 15.98
C GLY A 94 3.93 -10.90 16.72
N GLN A 95 4.01 -10.83 18.04
CA GLN A 95 3.44 -9.71 18.80
C GLN A 95 4.19 -8.41 18.56
N SER A 96 3.45 -7.32 18.49
CA SER A 96 4.03 -5.98 18.36
C SER A 96 4.84 -5.59 19.59
N VAL A 97 5.98 -4.93 19.36
CA VAL A 97 6.86 -4.41 20.40
C VAL A 97 7.16 -2.94 20.13
N VAL A 98 7.02 -2.11 21.15
CA VAL A 98 7.50 -0.72 21.11
C VAL A 98 8.35 -0.51 22.34
N HIS A 99 9.58 -0.05 22.14
CA HIS A 99 10.47 0.32 23.21
C HIS A 99 10.88 1.78 23.06
N ALA A 100 10.80 2.51 24.16
CA ALA A 100 11.24 3.88 24.28
C ALA A 100 12.30 3.96 25.38
N ALA A 101 13.32 4.76 25.16
CA ALA A 101 14.43 4.95 26.08
C ALA A 101 14.76 6.43 26.21
N GLY A 102 15.34 6.82 27.33
CA GLY A 102 15.78 8.17 27.60
C GLY A 102 16.29 8.32 29.03
N VAL A 103 16.21 9.53 29.57
CA VAL A 103 16.73 9.89 30.89
C VAL A 103 15.74 10.79 31.62
N ALA A 104 15.77 10.77 32.95
CA ALA A 104 14.98 11.68 33.78
C ALA A 104 13.46 11.63 33.51
N GLY A 105 12.92 10.44 33.26
CA GLY A 105 11.48 10.23 32.98
C GLY A 105 11.00 10.69 31.61
N ARG A 106 11.88 11.25 30.77
CA ARG A 106 11.60 11.58 29.37
C ARG A 106 12.11 10.46 28.49
N THR A 107 11.23 9.86 27.70
CA THR A 107 11.58 8.79 26.76
C THR A 107 11.32 9.24 25.33
N VAL A 108 12.17 8.78 24.42
CA VAL A 108 11.94 8.89 22.97
C VAL A 108 11.80 7.48 22.38
N PRO A 109 11.00 7.29 21.31
CA PRO A 109 10.89 6.01 20.63
C PRO A 109 12.27 5.49 20.21
N ALA A 110 12.65 4.32 20.69
CA ALA A 110 13.96 3.71 20.46
C ALA A 110 13.87 2.46 19.55
N PHE A 111 12.75 1.75 19.56
CA PHE A 111 12.54 0.58 18.71
C PHE A 111 11.04 0.33 18.48
N ARG A 112 10.70 -0.12 17.29
CA ARG A 112 9.38 -0.65 16.95
C ARG A 112 9.55 -1.88 16.08
N GLY A 113 8.91 -2.98 16.45
CA GLY A 113 9.10 -4.25 15.77
C GLY A 113 8.11 -5.31 16.20
N THR A 114 8.46 -6.57 15.94
CA THR A 114 7.71 -7.74 16.38
C THR A 114 8.61 -8.74 17.10
N VAL A 115 8.04 -9.46 18.07
CA VAL A 115 8.75 -10.55 18.75
C VAL A 115 9.10 -11.64 17.73
N ARG A 116 10.37 -12.00 17.64
CA ARG A 116 10.87 -13.12 16.84
C ARG A 116 10.89 -14.40 17.65
N SER A 117 11.47 -14.33 18.84
CA SER A 117 11.69 -15.48 19.70
C SER A 117 11.58 -15.09 21.16
N ARG A 118 11.29 -16.10 21.98
CA ARG A 118 11.34 -16.02 23.43
C ARG A 118 12.00 -17.28 23.97
N THR A 119 12.85 -17.13 24.97
CA THR A 119 13.57 -18.23 25.59
C THR A 119 13.49 -18.08 27.10
N ALA A 120 12.91 -19.06 27.77
CA ALA A 120 12.83 -19.08 29.22
C ALA A 120 14.08 -19.73 29.80
N ALA A 121 14.73 -19.07 30.75
CA ALA A 121 15.84 -19.61 31.50
C ALA A 121 15.36 -19.94 32.92
N SER A 122 15.25 -21.24 33.23
CA SER A 122 14.80 -21.70 34.56
C SER A 122 15.79 -21.40 35.68
N GLY A 123 17.08 -21.28 35.37
CA GLY A 123 18.12 -20.99 36.36
C GLY A 123 18.21 -19.52 36.79
N SER A 124 17.61 -18.60 36.04
CA SER A 124 17.65 -17.16 36.32
C SER A 124 16.26 -16.53 36.47
N ASP A 125 15.20 -17.34 36.49
CA ASP A 125 13.80 -16.90 36.55
C ASP A 125 13.41 -15.80 35.55
N THR A 126 14.06 -15.81 34.38
CA THR A 126 13.87 -14.79 33.34
C THR A 126 13.40 -15.38 32.02
N VAL A 127 12.78 -14.54 31.19
CA VAL A 127 12.48 -14.84 29.79
C VAL A 127 13.16 -13.80 28.92
N THR A 128 14.10 -14.23 28.10
CA THR A 128 14.72 -13.38 27.08
C THR A 128 13.81 -13.35 25.86
N VAL A 129 13.44 -12.16 25.42
CA VAL A 129 12.61 -11.89 24.24
C VAL A 129 13.47 -11.15 23.23
N GLN A 130 13.58 -11.70 22.02
CA GLN A 130 14.22 -11.01 20.90
C GLN A 130 13.13 -10.53 19.93
N ALA A 131 13.23 -9.26 19.54
CA ALA A 131 12.35 -8.62 18.58
C ALA A 131 13.18 -8.00 17.44
N LEU A 132 12.62 -8.02 16.24
CA LEU A 132 13.22 -7.40 15.06
C LEU A 132 12.32 -6.28 14.55
N ASP A 133 12.90 -5.24 13.98
CA ASP A 133 12.16 -4.13 13.41
C ASP A 133 11.50 -4.46 12.06
N GLY A 134 10.95 -3.43 11.40
CA GLY A 134 10.25 -3.56 10.12
C GLY A 134 11.08 -4.22 9.01
N ALA A 135 12.41 -4.26 9.10
CA ALA A 135 13.27 -4.93 8.14
C ALA A 135 13.12 -6.47 8.17
N GLU A 136 12.61 -7.05 9.25
CA GLU A 136 12.25 -8.47 9.28
C GLU A 136 11.22 -8.79 8.18
N ARG A 137 10.24 -7.90 8.00
CA ARG A 137 9.20 -8.09 7.00
C ARG A 137 9.75 -8.15 5.57
N LEU A 138 10.94 -7.58 5.37
CA LEU A 138 11.66 -7.54 4.09
C LEU A 138 12.59 -8.75 3.89
N ARG A 139 12.56 -9.75 4.79
CA ARG A 139 13.28 -11.02 4.61
C ARG A 139 12.53 -12.01 3.73
N GLY A 140 11.29 -11.70 3.34
CA GLY A 140 10.55 -12.46 2.35
C GLY A 140 11.29 -12.51 1.01
N PRO A 141 11.02 -13.52 0.17
CA PRO A 141 11.62 -13.61 -1.16
C PRO A 141 11.26 -12.36 -1.98
N ALA A 142 12.24 -11.77 -2.65
CA ALA A 142 12.01 -10.68 -3.60
C ALA A 142 11.34 -11.23 -4.86
N GLN A 143 10.21 -10.66 -5.24
CA GLN A 143 9.56 -10.94 -6.52
C GLN A 143 9.18 -9.62 -7.17
N LEU A 144 9.24 -9.53 -8.49
CA LEU A 144 8.75 -8.37 -9.22
C LEU A 144 7.94 -8.85 -10.43
N PRO A 145 6.69 -8.41 -10.61
CA PRO A 145 5.94 -8.68 -11.83
C PRO A 145 6.68 -8.16 -13.08
N ARG A 146 6.87 -9.03 -14.08
CA ARG A 146 7.61 -8.71 -15.32
C ARG A 146 6.68 -8.69 -16.53
N PRO A 147 6.00 -7.58 -16.82
CA PRO A 147 5.19 -7.47 -18.02
C PRO A 147 6.09 -7.33 -19.26
N TYR A 148 5.79 -8.07 -20.32
CA TYR A 148 6.50 -7.95 -21.60
C TYR A 148 6.14 -6.68 -22.39
N HIS A 149 5.07 -5.97 -21.98
CA HIS A 149 4.48 -4.86 -22.72
C HIS A 149 5.45 -3.70 -22.94
N GLY A 150 6.35 -3.42 -21.99
CA GLY A 150 7.26 -2.29 -22.13
C GLY A 150 8.28 -2.47 -23.25
N LEU A 151 8.80 -3.70 -23.41
CA LEU A 151 9.66 -4.08 -24.52
C LEU A 151 8.89 -4.17 -25.84
N LEU A 152 7.68 -4.73 -25.82
CA LEU A 152 6.86 -4.90 -27.02
C LEU A 152 6.45 -3.56 -27.65
N TYR A 153 6.08 -2.58 -26.82
CA TYR A 153 5.57 -1.28 -27.29
C TYR A 153 6.60 -0.15 -27.23
N GLY A 154 7.81 -0.42 -26.72
CA GLY A 154 8.83 0.63 -26.55
C GLY A 154 8.38 1.73 -25.61
N LYS A 155 7.68 1.38 -24.52
CA LYS A 155 7.15 2.32 -23.52
C LYS A 155 7.57 1.90 -22.10
N PRO A 156 7.92 2.85 -21.21
CA PRO A 156 8.19 2.53 -19.81
C PRO A 156 6.96 1.90 -19.14
N VAL A 157 7.17 0.78 -18.46
CA VAL A 157 6.13 0.09 -17.65
C VAL A 157 6.24 0.45 -16.18
N ALA A 158 7.44 0.78 -15.72
CA ALA A 158 7.75 1.01 -14.32
C ALA A 158 8.91 2.00 -14.19
N THR A 159 9.26 2.34 -12.96
CA THR A 159 10.51 3.01 -12.59
C THR A 159 11.19 2.20 -11.49
N THR A 160 12.42 2.57 -11.13
CA THR A 160 13.09 2.00 -9.96
C THR A 160 12.30 2.22 -8.67
N VAL A 161 11.62 3.36 -8.55
CA VAL A 161 10.71 3.67 -7.42
C VAL A 161 9.54 2.71 -7.38
N TRP A 162 8.94 2.38 -8.52
CA TRP A 162 7.88 1.37 -8.57
C TRP A 162 8.35 0.00 -8.08
N CYS A 163 9.58 -0.41 -8.45
CA CYS A 163 10.14 -1.68 -7.96
C CYS A 163 10.33 -1.67 -6.43
N VAL A 164 10.78 -0.54 -5.88
CA VAL A 164 10.91 -0.36 -4.42
C VAL A 164 9.54 -0.45 -3.74
N ASP A 165 8.55 0.27 -4.27
CA ASP A 165 7.18 0.24 -3.78
C ASP A 165 6.59 -1.18 -3.77
N GLU A 166 6.76 -1.93 -4.85
CA GLU A 166 6.28 -3.31 -4.96
C GLU A 166 6.96 -4.24 -3.93
N LEU A 167 8.28 -4.15 -3.75
CA LEU A 167 9.00 -4.95 -2.76
C LEU A 167 8.58 -4.62 -1.32
N LEU A 168 8.35 -3.34 -1.02
CA LEU A 168 7.83 -2.90 0.28
C LEU A 168 6.42 -3.47 0.53
N ARG A 169 5.55 -3.45 -0.49
CA ARG A 169 4.18 -3.98 -0.37
C ARG A 169 4.15 -5.49 -0.16
N GLN A 170 5.10 -6.24 -0.72
CA GLN A 170 5.26 -7.67 -0.42
C GLN A 170 5.68 -7.93 1.03
N GLY A 171 6.40 -7.00 1.66
CA GLY A 171 6.69 -6.97 3.09
C GLY A 171 5.55 -6.37 3.94
N GLY A 172 4.37 -6.10 3.38
CA GLY A 172 3.25 -5.48 4.10
C GLY A 172 3.54 -4.04 4.57
N ILE A 173 4.47 -3.35 3.90
CA ILE A 173 4.75 -1.93 4.09
C ILE A 173 4.10 -1.18 2.93
N HIS A 174 3.03 -0.46 3.21
CA HIS A 174 2.21 0.19 2.19
C HIS A 174 2.39 1.71 2.22
N THR A 175 2.47 2.31 1.04
CA THR A 175 2.63 3.75 0.76
C THR A 175 1.29 4.40 0.41
N CYS A 176 0.35 3.62 -0.13
CA CYS A 176 -1.06 3.92 -0.37
C CYS A 176 -1.95 2.79 0.20
N PRO A 177 -3.29 2.89 0.20
CA PRO A 177 -4.18 1.84 0.71
C PRO A 177 -3.86 0.47 0.09
N PRO A 178 -3.77 -0.60 0.91
CA PRO A 178 -3.48 -1.93 0.39
C PRO A 178 -4.64 -2.49 -0.45
N PRO A 179 -4.36 -3.51 -1.29
CA PRO A 179 -5.38 -4.30 -1.93
C PRO A 179 -6.39 -4.82 -0.91
N ARG A 180 -7.70 -4.66 -1.14
CA ARG A 180 -8.74 -5.13 -0.19
C ARG A 180 -8.69 -6.62 0.10
N ALA A 181 -8.39 -7.41 -0.93
CA ALA A 181 -8.40 -8.85 -0.87
C ALA A 181 -7.29 -9.42 -1.77
N PRO A 182 -6.02 -9.39 -1.33
CA PRO A 182 -4.86 -9.69 -2.18
C PRO A 182 -4.72 -11.16 -2.57
N ALA A 183 -5.22 -12.07 -1.74
CA ALA A 183 -5.17 -13.51 -1.99
C ALA A 183 -6.45 -13.97 -2.71
N PRO A 184 -6.34 -14.76 -3.80
CA PRO A 184 -7.46 -15.59 -4.19
C PRO A 184 -7.72 -16.55 -3.03
N ALA A 185 -8.88 -16.43 -2.42
CA ALA A 185 -9.23 -17.27 -1.29
C ALA A 185 -9.30 -18.74 -1.71
N ALA A 186 -9.02 -19.64 -0.75
CA ALA A 186 -9.26 -21.08 -0.93
C ALA A 186 -10.75 -21.39 -1.18
N ASP A 187 -11.63 -20.49 -0.72
CA ASP A 187 -13.06 -20.53 -0.92
C ASP A 187 -13.45 -19.62 -2.09
N LEU A 188 -14.22 -20.16 -3.03
CA LEU A 188 -14.70 -19.44 -4.21
C LEU A 188 -15.68 -18.32 -3.86
N ASP A 189 -16.20 -18.24 -2.64
CA ASP A 189 -17.17 -17.20 -2.25
C ASP A 189 -16.54 -15.98 -1.57
N GLN A 190 -15.23 -16.00 -1.29
CA GLN A 190 -14.56 -14.88 -0.63
C GLN A 190 -14.14 -13.77 -1.61
N PRO A 191 -14.00 -12.52 -1.10
CA PRO A 191 -13.51 -11.40 -1.89
C PRO A 191 -12.13 -11.67 -2.49
N PHE A 192 -11.87 -11.13 -3.69
CA PHE A 192 -10.52 -11.11 -4.25
C PHE A 192 -10.29 -9.86 -5.11
N THR A 193 -9.03 -9.42 -5.19
CA THR A 193 -8.62 -8.24 -5.97
C THR A 193 -8.20 -8.69 -7.36
N ALA A 194 -8.99 -8.33 -8.37
CA ALA A 194 -8.74 -8.68 -9.77
C ALA A 194 -7.66 -7.78 -10.40
N LEU A 195 -7.63 -6.51 -10.01
CA LEU A 195 -6.65 -5.51 -10.43
C LEU A 195 -6.22 -4.67 -9.23
N TYR A 196 -4.92 -4.42 -9.09
CA TYR A 196 -4.37 -3.41 -8.21
C TYR A 196 -3.14 -2.76 -8.86
N ALA A 197 -3.26 -1.49 -9.22
CA ALA A 197 -2.18 -0.66 -9.76
C ALA A 197 -1.95 0.53 -8.83
N SER A 198 -0.81 0.58 -8.12
CA SER A 198 -0.50 1.66 -7.18
C SER A 198 -0.31 3.01 -7.89
N LEU A 199 0.17 2.99 -9.14
CA LEU A 199 0.58 4.17 -9.90
C LEU A 199 1.70 4.97 -9.20
N HIS A 200 2.57 4.27 -8.46
CA HIS A 200 3.75 4.85 -7.83
C HIS A 200 4.95 4.75 -8.78
N GLY A 201 5.01 5.64 -9.77
CA GLY A 201 6.14 5.66 -10.70
C GLY A 201 6.06 4.58 -11.77
N GLY A 202 4.93 3.92 -11.95
CA GLY A 202 4.79 2.84 -12.92
C GLY A 202 3.33 2.50 -13.23
N PHE A 203 3.08 2.05 -14.45
CA PHE A 203 1.81 1.45 -14.84
C PHE A 203 1.73 -0.03 -14.49
N ASN A 204 2.88 -0.67 -14.22
CA ASN A 204 2.88 -2.06 -13.81
C ASN A 204 2.06 -2.25 -12.53
N SER A 205 1.35 -3.38 -12.46
CA SER A 205 0.35 -3.67 -11.44
C SER A 205 0.77 -4.90 -10.64
N THR A 206 0.48 -4.89 -9.35
CA THR A 206 0.74 -6.05 -8.45
C THR A 206 -0.19 -7.20 -8.77
N TYR A 207 -1.45 -6.87 -9.05
CA TYR A 207 -2.43 -7.80 -9.58
C TYR A 207 -2.92 -7.25 -10.90
N GLY A 208 -2.71 -8.01 -11.97
CA GLY A 208 -3.01 -7.63 -13.34
C GLY A 208 -1.73 -7.45 -14.15
N GLN A 209 -1.89 -7.05 -15.41
CA GLN A 209 -0.79 -6.66 -16.28
C GLN A 209 -1.23 -5.46 -17.14
N PRO A 210 -0.36 -4.48 -17.40
CA PRO A 210 -0.67 -3.41 -18.34
C PRO A 210 -1.03 -3.99 -19.71
N GLU A 211 -2.00 -3.38 -20.38
CA GLU A 211 -2.41 -3.75 -21.75
C GLU A 211 -2.13 -2.59 -22.72
N THR A 212 -2.51 -1.37 -22.35
CA THR A 212 -2.16 -0.16 -23.10
C THR A 212 -1.39 0.80 -22.20
N LEU A 213 -0.35 1.40 -22.77
CA LEU A 213 0.53 2.34 -22.07
C LEU A 213 0.52 3.69 -22.80
N PRO A 214 0.36 4.80 -22.08
CA PRO A 214 0.45 6.13 -22.68
C PRO A 214 1.90 6.46 -23.08
N ASP A 215 2.07 7.43 -23.99
CA ASP A 215 3.39 7.91 -24.36
C ASP A 215 4.07 8.62 -23.17
N PRO A 216 5.41 8.48 -22.99
CA PRO A 216 6.13 9.10 -21.88
C PRO A 216 5.96 10.62 -21.78
N SER A 217 5.73 11.30 -22.90
CA SER A 217 5.49 12.76 -22.93
C SER A 217 4.08 13.15 -22.46
N ALA A 218 3.15 12.20 -22.39
CA ALA A 218 1.75 12.46 -22.03
C ALA A 218 1.52 12.48 -20.51
N TYR A 219 2.52 12.13 -19.70
CA TYR A 219 2.38 12.07 -18.25
C TYR A 219 3.67 12.43 -17.51
N SER A 220 3.52 12.62 -16.19
CA SER A 220 4.61 12.76 -15.23
C SER A 220 4.20 12.06 -13.93
N TRP A 221 5.16 11.76 -13.07
CA TRP A 221 4.90 11.29 -11.71
C TRP A 221 5.07 12.45 -10.75
N ILE A 222 4.13 12.63 -9.83
CA ILE A 222 4.20 13.69 -8.82
C ILE A 222 4.04 13.11 -7.42
N ARG A 223 4.72 13.71 -6.46
CA ARG A 223 4.52 13.45 -5.02
C ARG A 223 3.71 14.58 -4.40
N ASP A 224 4.06 15.81 -4.73
CA ASP A 224 3.29 17.00 -4.34
C ASP A 224 1.90 16.97 -4.99
N GLY A 225 0.88 16.84 -4.14
CA GLY A 225 -0.51 16.70 -4.58
C GLY A 225 -0.92 15.28 -4.97
N ALA A 226 -0.11 14.25 -4.69
CA ALA A 226 -0.60 12.88 -4.67
C ALA A 226 -1.60 12.67 -3.51
N PRO A 227 -2.66 11.87 -3.67
CA PRO A 227 -3.56 11.51 -2.57
C PRO A 227 -2.87 10.94 -1.32
N HIS A 228 -1.82 10.13 -1.48
CA HIS A 228 -1.10 9.48 -0.39
C HIS A 228 0.43 9.60 -0.51
N GLU A 229 1.05 9.13 -1.59
CA GLU A 229 2.50 9.16 -1.78
C GLU A 229 2.93 9.62 -3.17
N MET A 230 2.41 9.00 -4.22
CA MET A 230 2.79 9.32 -5.58
C MET A 230 1.64 9.07 -6.53
N ALA A 231 1.43 9.98 -7.48
CA ALA A 231 0.34 9.90 -8.44
C ALA A 231 0.83 10.02 -9.88
N LEU A 232 0.14 9.31 -10.78
CA LEU A 232 0.18 9.55 -12.21
C LEU A 232 -0.45 10.91 -12.50
N ARG A 233 0.29 11.85 -13.08
CA ARG A 233 -0.24 13.15 -13.49
C ARG A 233 -0.27 13.27 -15.01
N PRO A 234 -1.44 13.53 -15.61
CA PRO A 234 -1.53 13.79 -17.05
C PRO A 234 -0.90 15.14 -17.44
N ALA A 235 -0.22 15.17 -18.59
CA ALA A 235 0.29 16.41 -19.17
C ALA A 235 -0.83 17.26 -19.79
N ALA A 236 -1.83 16.59 -20.39
CA ALA A 236 -3.04 17.16 -20.96
C ALA A 236 -4.26 16.26 -20.65
N ALA A 237 -5.46 16.79 -20.81
CA ALA A 237 -6.71 16.03 -20.63
C ALA A 237 -6.76 14.78 -21.54
N GLY A 238 -7.46 13.74 -21.09
CA GLY A 238 -7.71 12.51 -21.84
C GLY A 238 -6.59 11.48 -21.78
N LEU A 239 -5.76 11.48 -20.73
CA LEU A 239 -4.75 10.42 -20.56
C LEU A 239 -5.45 9.09 -20.31
N SER A 240 -5.12 8.08 -21.12
CA SER A 240 -5.71 6.74 -21.03
C SER A 240 -4.66 5.67 -20.80
N VAL A 241 -4.99 4.68 -19.98
CA VAL A 241 -4.19 3.49 -19.69
C VAL A 241 -5.14 2.32 -19.40
N SER A 242 -4.71 1.10 -19.70
CA SER A 242 -5.53 -0.08 -19.41
C SER A 242 -4.73 -1.27 -18.91
N TRP A 243 -5.42 -2.19 -18.24
CA TRP A 243 -4.86 -3.40 -17.67
C TRP A 243 -5.73 -4.62 -17.94
N MET A 244 -5.10 -5.76 -18.17
CA MET A 244 -5.72 -7.07 -18.03
C MET A 244 -5.74 -7.45 -16.53
N PRO A 245 -6.87 -7.95 -16.00
CA PRO A 245 -6.93 -8.39 -14.60
C PRO A 245 -6.10 -9.67 -14.39
N ARG A 246 -5.58 -9.89 -13.18
CA ARG A 246 -4.86 -11.13 -12.82
C ARG A 246 -5.74 -12.36 -12.96
N SER A 247 -7.01 -12.20 -12.60
CA SER A 247 -8.02 -13.26 -12.65
C SER A 247 -9.30 -12.67 -13.21
N ARG A 248 -9.88 -13.37 -14.18
CA ARG A 248 -11.16 -13.00 -14.78
C ARG A 248 -12.28 -13.51 -13.89
N PHE A 249 -13.28 -12.68 -13.65
CA PHE A 249 -14.52 -13.10 -12.99
C PHE A 249 -15.70 -12.86 -13.91
N ALA A 250 -16.71 -13.74 -13.79
CA ALA A 250 -17.95 -13.60 -14.53
C ALA A 250 -18.82 -12.49 -13.92
N VAL A 251 -19.55 -11.75 -14.74
CA VAL A 251 -20.42 -10.66 -14.27
C VAL A 251 -21.48 -11.15 -13.29
N SER A 252 -22.08 -12.31 -13.49
CA SER A 252 -23.28 -12.76 -12.76
C SER A 252 -23.02 -13.17 -11.31
N GLY A 253 -24.04 -12.94 -10.46
CA GLY A 253 -24.19 -13.58 -9.15
C GLY A 253 -23.40 -12.96 -8.00
N ARG A 254 -22.92 -11.71 -8.11
CA ARG A 254 -21.97 -11.15 -7.13
C ARG A 254 -22.04 -9.63 -7.00
N VAL A 255 -21.27 -9.09 -6.07
CA VAL A 255 -21.05 -7.65 -5.92
C VAL A 255 -19.58 -7.35 -6.15
N PHE A 256 -19.26 -6.54 -7.15
CA PHE A 256 -17.89 -6.10 -7.42
C PHE A 256 -17.81 -4.57 -7.41
N GLN A 257 -16.61 -4.04 -7.22
CA GLN A 257 -16.36 -2.61 -7.18
C GLN A 257 -15.10 -2.23 -7.95
N ALA A 258 -15.11 -1.00 -8.48
CA ALA A 258 -13.96 -0.34 -9.06
C ALA A 258 -13.75 1.01 -8.37
N GLU A 259 -12.52 1.32 -8.01
CA GLU A 259 -12.17 2.52 -7.25
C GLU A 259 -10.78 3.05 -7.61
N ALA A 260 -10.58 4.35 -7.35
CA ALA A 260 -9.33 5.05 -7.52
C ALA A 260 -9.23 6.24 -6.55
N TYR A 261 -8.02 6.64 -6.21
CA TYR A 261 -7.76 7.89 -5.50
C TYR A 261 -7.30 8.93 -6.50
N VAL A 262 -7.86 10.14 -6.43
CA VAL A 262 -7.57 11.22 -7.37
C VAL A 262 -7.33 12.53 -6.66
N ASN A 263 -6.58 13.47 -7.25
CA ASN A 263 -6.51 14.84 -6.75
C ASN A 263 -7.09 15.83 -7.75
N THR A 264 -8.27 16.36 -7.43
CA THR A 264 -9.02 17.29 -8.29
C THR A 264 -8.44 18.71 -8.29
N ALA A 265 -7.57 19.07 -7.35
CA ALA A 265 -6.97 20.40 -7.27
C ALA A 265 -5.92 20.66 -8.38
N LEU A 266 -5.38 19.60 -8.97
CA LEU A 266 -4.33 19.67 -10.00
C LEU A 266 -4.83 19.17 -11.37
N ALA A 267 -6.15 19.14 -11.56
CA ALA A 267 -6.79 18.65 -12.76
C ALA A 267 -6.46 19.53 -13.99
N LYS A 268 -6.28 18.89 -15.15
CA LYS A 268 -6.10 19.51 -16.46
C LYS A 268 -7.44 19.84 -17.13
N ASP A 269 -8.45 19.06 -16.80
CA ASP A 269 -9.86 19.26 -17.12
C ASP A 269 -10.69 18.58 -16.02
N SER A 270 -11.84 17.99 -16.33
CA SER A 270 -12.90 17.80 -15.34
C SER A 270 -13.29 16.33 -15.15
N VAL A 271 -12.76 15.41 -15.95
CA VAL A 271 -13.26 14.03 -16.01
C VAL A 271 -12.22 13.03 -15.51
N VAL A 272 -12.71 12.07 -14.72
CA VAL A 272 -12.06 10.78 -14.52
C VAL A 272 -13.07 9.67 -14.78
N GLU A 273 -12.64 8.64 -15.48
CA GLU A 273 -13.46 7.50 -15.87
C GLU A 273 -12.74 6.19 -15.51
N LEU A 274 -13.47 5.31 -14.81
CA LEU A 274 -13.09 3.92 -14.57
C LEU A 274 -14.04 3.02 -15.35
N LYS A 275 -13.51 2.23 -16.28
CA LYS A 275 -14.30 1.39 -17.16
C LYS A 275 -13.86 -0.07 -17.08
N LEU A 276 -14.83 -0.94 -16.84
CA LEU A 276 -14.67 -2.39 -16.76
C LEU A 276 -15.26 -2.99 -18.04
N VAL A 277 -14.42 -3.60 -18.87
CA VAL A 277 -14.82 -4.21 -20.14
C VAL A 277 -14.94 -5.72 -19.95
N PHE A 278 -16.08 -6.28 -20.38
CA PHE A 278 -16.40 -7.69 -20.25
C PHE A 278 -16.53 -8.36 -21.61
N ASP A 279 -15.86 -9.49 -21.79
CA ASP A 279 -15.96 -10.31 -23.00
C ASP A 279 -17.25 -11.14 -22.96
N ARG A 280 -18.14 -10.93 -23.94
CA ARG A 280 -19.43 -11.62 -24.09
C ARG A 280 -19.37 -12.76 -25.11
N SER A 281 -18.16 -13.21 -25.49
CA SER A 281 -17.86 -14.12 -26.59
C SER A 281 -18.08 -13.53 -27.99
N ALA A 282 -17.46 -14.15 -29.00
CA ALA A 282 -17.56 -13.76 -30.41
C ALA A 282 -17.19 -12.27 -30.70
N ASN A 283 -16.15 -11.76 -30.05
CA ASN A 283 -15.65 -10.38 -30.17
C ASN A 283 -16.70 -9.29 -29.83
N LYS A 284 -17.70 -9.64 -29.01
CA LYS A 284 -18.66 -8.67 -28.46
C LYS A 284 -18.25 -8.32 -27.04
N TYR A 285 -18.22 -7.03 -26.72
CA TYR A 285 -17.84 -6.55 -25.41
C TYR A 285 -18.97 -5.79 -24.75
N GLY A 286 -19.22 -6.10 -23.48
CA GLY A 286 -20.02 -5.28 -22.58
C GLY A 286 -19.13 -4.38 -21.75
N TYR A 287 -19.71 -3.41 -21.06
CA TYR A 287 -18.99 -2.64 -20.07
C TYR A 287 -19.86 -2.17 -18.91
N TYR A 288 -19.20 -1.90 -17.79
CA TYR A 288 -19.67 -0.97 -16.77
C TYR A 288 -18.66 0.18 -16.67
N THR A 289 -19.15 1.41 -16.62
CA THR A 289 -18.30 2.60 -16.55
C THR A 289 -18.78 3.53 -15.45
N GLY A 290 -17.88 4.01 -14.60
CA GLY A 290 -18.10 5.11 -13.68
C GLY A 290 -17.36 6.36 -14.15
N THR A 291 -18.10 7.41 -14.49
CA THR A 291 -17.57 8.71 -14.92
C THR A 291 -17.84 9.75 -13.82
N PHE A 292 -16.81 10.47 -13.40
CA PHE A 292 -16.88 11.50 -12.37
C PHE A 292 -16.49 12.83 -12.98
N ASP A 293 -17.44 13.76 -13.07
CA ASP A 293 -17.24 15.11 -13.59
C ASP A 293 -17.17 16.11 -12.43
N ILE A 294 -15.97 16.64 -12.18
CA ILE A 294 -15.68 17.54 -11.06
C ILE A 294 -16.10 18.99 -11.35
N SER A 295 -16.46 19.33 -12.59
CA SER A 295 -16.96 20.67 -12.93
C SER A 295 -18.43 20.82 -12.56
N THR A 296 -19.22 19.77 -12.79
CA THR A 296 -20.67 19.74 -12.52
C THR A 296 -21.03 19.01 -11.24
N GLY A 297 -20.11 18.22 -10.68
CA GLY A 297 -20.37 17.31 -9.57
C GLY A 297 -21.23 16.10 -9.97
N GLN A 298 -21.37 15.84 -11.27
CA GLN A 298 -22.11 14.68 -11.75
C GLN A 298 -21.25 13.42 -11.66
N VAL A 299 -21.85 12.37 -11.14
CA VAL A 299 -21.32 11.01 -11.23
C VAL A 299 -22.29 10.20 -12.07
N LYS A 300 -21.78 9.53 -13.09
CA LYS A 300 -22.56 8.66 -13.97
C LYS A 300 -22.04 7.26 -13.86
N VAL A 301 -22.93 6.30 -13.68
CA VAL A 301 -22.59 4.89 -13.84
C VAL A 301 -23.41 4.36 -14.99
N ALA A 302 -22.72 3.84 -16.00
CA ALA A 302 -23.32 3.33 -17.23
C ALA A 302 -23.08 1.82 -17.37
N SER A 303 -24.02 1.15 -18.02
CA SER A 303 -23.89 -0.22 -18.50
C SER A 303 -24.30 -0.27 -19.97
N GLY A 304 -23.53 -0.97 -20.78
CA GLY A 304 -23.83 -1.04 -22.21
C GLY A 304 -23.02 -2.06 -22.97
N THR A 305 -23.18 -2.01 -24.29
CA THR A 305 -22.35 -2.72 -25.26
C THR A 305 -21.29 -1.77 -25.79
N LEU A 306 -20.03 -2.20 -25.88
CA LEU A 306 -18.96 -1.39 -26.45
C LEU A 306 -19.32 -1.02 -27.90
N ASN A 307 -19.21 0.27 -28.26
CA ASN A 307 -19.63 0.83 -29.55
C ASN A 307 -21.14 0.66 -29.87
N GLY A 308 -21.97 0.41 -28.86
CA GLY A 308 -23.41 0.27 -29.00
C GLY A 308 -24.18 1.19 -28.06
N THR A 309 -25.45 0.87 -27.85
CA THR A 309 -26.33 1.56 -26.91
C THR A 309 -25.94 1.26 -25.46
N SER A 310 -26.24 2.19 -24.57
CA SER A 310 -26.03 2.08 -23.13
C SER A 310 -27.17 2.75 -22.37
N SER A 311 -27.39 2.30 -21.14
CA SER A 311 -28.19 3.01 -20.14
C SER A 311 -27.28 3.50 -19.03
N GLN A 312 -27.65 4.60 -18.39
CA GLN A 312 -26.86 5.17 -17.30
C GLN A 312 -27.76 5.74 -16.22
N PHE A 313 -27.28 5.68 -14.98
CA PHE A 313 -27.78 6.49 -13.89
C PHE A 313 -26.85 7.67 -13.66
N SER A 314 -27.41 8.79 -13.19
CA SER A 314 -26.66 9.98 -12.83
C SER A 314 -27.05 10.46 -11.44
N TRP A 315 -26.04 10.79 -10.64
CA TRP A 315 -26.17 11.39 -9.33
C TRP A 315 -25.43 12.72 -9.34
N THR A 316 -25.90 13.67 -8.53
CA THR A 316 -25.22 14.95 -8.33
C THR A 316 -24.70 15.02 -6.91
N PHE A 317 -23.39 15.20 -6.77
CA PHE A 317 -22.71 15.48 -5.52
C PHE A 317 -22.16 16.90 -5.62
N SER A 318 -22.90 17.89 -5.10
CA SER A 318 -22.50 19.31 -5.16
C SER A 318 -21.10 19.54 -4.60
N LYS A 319 -20.70 18.75 -3.59
CA LYS A 319 -19.38 18.80 -2.98
C LYS A 319 -18.24 18.43 -3.94
N LEU A 320 -18.49 17.53 -4.89
CA LEU A 320 -17.51 17.17 -5.93
C LEU A 320 -17.24 18.37 -6.86
N ALA A 321 -18.26 19.20 -7.11
CA ALA A 321 -18.11 20.44 -7.87
C ALA A 321 -17.39 21.54 -7.08
N SER A 322 -17.65 21.65 -5.78
CA SER A 322 -17.23 22.80 -4.97
C SER A 322 -15.91 22.59 -4.20
N LEU A 323 -15.53 21.35 -3.88
CA LEU A 323 -14.36 21.06 -3.04
C LEU A 323 -13.26 20.36 -3.85
N ARG A 324 -12.14 21.07 -4.01
CA ARG A 324 -10.94 20.56 -4.67
C ARG A 324 -10.00 19.91 -3.66
N GLY A 325 -9.31 18.84 -4.06
CA GLY A 325 -8.34 18.12 -3.21
C GLY A 325 -8.29 16.63 -3.52
N ALA A 326 -7.81 15.84 -2.56
CA ALA A 326 -7.76 14.38 -2.68
C ALA A 326 -9.16 13.76 -2.46
N TRP A 327 -9.60 12.96 -3.42
CA TRP A 327 -10.87 12.24 -3.41
C TRP A 327 -10.62 10.73 -3.52
N HIS A 328 -11.40 9.93 -2.81
CA HIS A 328 -11.52 8.51 -3.08
C HIS A 328 -12.81 8.28 -3.86
N LEU A 329 -12.73 7.78 -5.10
CA LEU A 329 -13.86 7.69 -6.03
C LEU A 329 -14.07 6.25 -6.48
N GLY A 330 -15.33 5.84 -6.63
CA GLY A 330 -15.63 4.60 -7.32
C GLY A 330 -17.12 4.26 -7.33
N PHE A 331 -17.41 3.04 -7.75
CA PHE A 331 -18.76 2.52 -7.83
C PHE A 331 -18.77 1.01 -7.56
N ALA A 332 -19.89 0.51 -7.06
CA ALA A 332 -20.12 -0.92 -6.97
C ALA A 332 -21.30 -1.33 -7.85
N VAL A 333 -21.25 -2.58 -8.29
CA VAL A 333 -22.21 -3.23 -9.18
C VAL A 333 -22.67 -4.51 -8.52
N ASP A 334 -23.98 -4.67 -8.36
CA ASP A 334 -24.63 -5.86 -7.82
C ASP A 334 -25.40 -6.59 -8.92
N THR A 335 -24.99 -7.82 -9.19
CA THR A 335 -25.48 -8.68 -10.26
C THR A 335 -26.17 -9.94 -9.72
N ARG A 336 -26.49 -9.97 -8.43
CA ARG A 336 -27.05 -11.16 -7.75
C ARG A 336 -28.48 -11.49 -8.16
N ALA A 337 -29.22 -10.53 -8.71
CA ALA A 337 -30.54 -10.77 -9.29
C ALA A 337 -30.54 -11.85 -10.40
N GLY A 338 -29.38 -12.10 -11.02
CA GLY A 338 -29.18 -13.20 -11.97
C GLY A 338 -29.90 -12.99 -13.31
N GLY A 339 -30.17 -14.11 -14.00
CA GLY A 339 -30.82 -14.14 -15.32
C GLY A 339 -29.88 -14.45 -16.49
N SER A 340 -30.45 -14.68 -17.67
CA SER A 340 -29.70 -14.91 -18.93
C SER A 340 -29.02 -13.64 -19.45
N SER A 341 -29.50 -12.47 -19.01
CA SER A 341 -28.85 -11.17 -19.14
C SER A 341 -29.11 -10.40 -17.85
N VAL A 342 -28.05 -10.09 -17.12
CA VAL A 342 -28.15 -9.49 -15.79
C VAL A 342 -28.43 -8.00 -15.91
N MET A 343 -29.48 -7.56 -15.23
CA MET A 343 -29.78 -6.14 -14.99
C MET A 343 -29.24 -5.75 -13.63
N ALA A 344 -28.04 -5.14 -13.61
CA ALA A 344 -27.37 -4.83 -12.36
C ALA A 344 -28.02 -3.66 -11.61
N THR A 345 -27.84 -3.67 -10.30
CA THR A 345 -28.01 -2.50 -9.45
C THR A 345 -26.64 -1.85 -9.23
N VAL A 346 -26.54 -0.55 -9.41
CA VAL A 346 -25.29 0.20 -9.28
C VAL A 346 -25.39 1.29 -8.23
N LYS A 347 -24.27 1.62 -7.59
CA LYS A 347 -24.20 2.67 -6.56
C LYS A 347 -22.82 3.34 -6.55
N PRO A 348 -22.72 4.66 -6.81
CA PRO A 348 -21.46 5.39 -6.68
C PRO A 348 -21.14 5.65 -5.20
N ARG A 349 -19.84 5.70 -4.88
CA ARG A 349 -19.31 6.00 -3.55
C ARG A 349 -18.11 6.93 -3.69
N LEU A 350 -18.04 7.90 -2.79
CA LEU A 350 -17.01 8.93 -2.78
C LEU A 350 -16.60 9.23 -1.34
N THR A 351 -15.34 9.61 -1.15
CA THR A 351 -14.88 10.31 0.05
C THR A 351 -14.29 11.64 -0.37
N ALA A 352 -14.83 12.71 0.21
CA ALA A 352 -14.41 14.07 -0.03
C ALA A 352 -13.06 14.40 0.65
N PRO A 353 -12.36 15.47 0.22
CA PRO A 353 -11.09 15.91 0.82
C PRO A 353 -11.14 16.19 2.31
N ASP A 354 -12.32 16.50 2.86
CA ASP A 354 -12.53 16.70 4.30
C ASP A 354 -12.96 15.43 5.04
N GLY A 355 -12.92 14.27 4.37
CA GLY A 355 -13.20 12.96 4.94
C GLY A 355 -14.68 12.57 5.00
N GLU A 356 -15.59 13.41 4.50
CA GLU A 356 -17.01 13.06 4.40
C GLU A 356 -17.23 11.94 3.38
N TYR A 357 -17.93 10.90 3.82
CA TYR A 357 -18.37 9.80 2.95
C TYR A 357 -19.69 10.16 2.28
N LEU A 358 -19.73 10.06 0.96
CA LEU A 358 -20.87 10.34 0.12
C LEU A 358 -21.23 9.08 -0.70
N ALA A 359 -22.52 8.75 -0.74
CA ALA A 359 -23.00 7.64 -1.55
C ALA A 359 -24.29 8.03 -2.28
N GLY A 360 -24.44 7.55 -3.51
CA GLY A 360 -25.67 7.74 -4.28
C GLY A 360 -26.77 6.77 -3.79
N GLY A 361 -28.02 7.06 -4.14
CA GLY A 361 -29.09 6.05 -4.05
C GLY A 361 -28.83 4.89 -5.04
N PRO A 362 -29.28 3.66 -4.75
CA PRO A 362 -29.13 2.54 -5.69
C PRO A 362 -29.92 2.79 -6.98
N GLY A 363 -29.34 2.45 -8.13
CA GLY A 363 -30.01 2.48 -9.44
C GLY A 363 -30.00 1.12 -10.09
N THR A 364 -31.17 0.53 -10.35
CA THR A 364 -31.31 -0.77 -11.03
C THR A 364 -31.70 -0.57 -12.48
N TYR A 365 -30.88 -1.06 -13.41
CA TYR A 365 -31.19 -0.93 -14.83
C TYR A 365 -32.46 -1.70 -15.20
N THR A 366 -33.27 -1.10 -16.07
CA THR A 366 -34.48 -1.73 -16.64
C THR A 366 -34.44 -1.77 -18.16
N ASP A 367 -33.59 -0.95 -18.78
CA ASP A 367 -33.36 -0.91 -20.20
C ASP A 367 -32.53 -2.13 -20.65
N THR A 368 -32.99 -2.83 -21.68
CA THR A 368 -32.33 -4.03 -22.20
C THR A 368 -30.93 -3.75 -22.75
N SER A 369 -30.63 -2.52 -23.15
CA SER A 369 -29.30 -2.09 -23.60
C SER A 369 -28.23 -2.16 -22.51
N ALA A 370 -28.62 -2.09 -21.23
CA ALA A 370 -27.74 -2.23 -20.07
C ALA A 370 -27.59 -3.69 -19.59
N GLY A 371 -28.32 -4.63 -20.19
CA GLY A 371 -28.22 -6.04 -19.83
C GLY A 371 -26.84 -6.61 -20.14
N GLN A 372 -26.28 -7.33 -19.17
CA GLN A 372 -25.02 -8.05 -19.33
C GLN A 372 -25.26 -9.56 -19.39
N PRO A 373 -25.13 -10.21 -20.57
CA PRO A 373 -25.14 -11.67 -20.65
C PRO A 373 -23.92 -12.26 -19.91
N PRO A 374 -23.86 -13.59 -19.72
CA PRO A 374 -22.67 -14.26 -19.20
C PRO A 374 -21.42 -13.77 -19.92
N SER A 375 -20.54 -13.13 -19.16
CA SER A 375 -19.36 -12.43 -19.68
C SER A 375 -18.31 -12.32 -18.58
N GLU A 376 -17.05 -12.24 -18.97
CA GLU A 376 -15.91 -12.24 -18.05
C GLU A 376 -15.13 -10.93 -18.14
N LEU A 377 -14.62 -10.44 -17.00
CA LEU A 377 -13.79 -9.24 -16.99
C LEU A 377 -12.57 -9.46 -17.90
N HIS A 378 -12.51 -8.68 -18.97
CA HIS A 378 -11.47 -8.74 -19.97
C HIS A 378 -10.39 -7.70 -19.69
N ARG A 379 -10.80 -6.47 -19.39
CA ARG A 379 -9.94 -5.31 -19.30
C ARG A 379 -10.50 -4.25 -18.36
N VAL A 380 -9.62 -3.48 -17.75
CA VAL A 380 -9.93 -2.30 -16.95
C VAL A 380 -9.24 -1.10 -17.58
N ASP A 381 -10.01 -0.06 -17.90
CA ASP A 381 -9.54 1.18 -18.50
C ASP A 381 -9.66 2.31 -17.47
N LEU A 382 -8.60 3.13 -17.38
CA LEU A 382 -8.61 4.43 -16.72
C LEU A 382 -8.46 5.51 -17.79
N LEU A 383 -9.37 6.47 -17.80
CA LEU A 383 -9.20 7.75 -18.46
C LEU A 383 -9.19 8.84 -17.39
N THR A 384 -8.22 9.75 -17.43
CA THR A 384 -8.09 10.78 -16.40
C THR A 384 -7.57 12.11 -16.93
N ASP A 385 -8.17 13.18 -16.44
CA ASP A 385 -7.71 14.55 -16.62
C ASP A 385 -6.93 15.06 -15.39
N MET A 386 -6.80 14.27 -14.34
CA MET A 386 -6.23 14.69 -13.05
C MET A 386 -5.25 13.66 -12.49
N PRO A 387 -4.45 14.02 -11.47
CA PRO A 387 -3.60 13.06 -10.79
C PRO A 387 -4.37 11.88 -10.21
N VAL A 388 -3.91 10.66 -10.46
CA VAL A 388 -4.52 9.39 -9.98
C VAL A 388 -3.48 8.53 -9.28
N GLU A 389 -3.90 7.91 -8.18
CA GLU A 389 -3.15 6.96 -7.38
C GLU A 389 -4.06 5.76 -7.05
N CYS A 390 -3.47 4.57 -6.93
CA CYS A 390 -4.14 3.36 -6.45
C CYS A 390 -5.48 3.05 -7.15
N VAL A 391 -5.42 2.52 -8.39
CA VAL A 391 -6.59 1.96 -9.09
C VAL A 391 -6.79 0.51 -8.67
N GLN A 392 -8.00 0.16 -8.26
CA GLN A 392 -8.34 -1.18 -7.80
C GLN A 392 -9.68 -1.68 -8.31
N VAL A 393 -9.74 -2.97 -8.64
CA VAL A 393 -10.99 -3.69 -8.91
C VAL A 393 -11.06 -4.91 -8.00
N THR A 394 -12.14 -5.01 -7.23
CA THR A 394 -12.36 -6.09 -6.27
C THR A 394 -13.65 -6.81 -6.57
N ASP A 395 -13.57 -8.12 -6.78
CA ASP A 395 -14.72 -9.00 -6.91
C ASP A 395 -15.19 -9.50 -5.54
N ARG A 396 -16.49 -9.83 -5.44
CA ARG A 396 -17.18 -10.24 -4.22
C ARG A 396 -16.87 -9.33 -3.04
N SER A 397 -16.75 -8.05 -3.34
CA SER A 397 -16.23 -7.01 -2.45
C SER A 397 -17.03 -6.87 -1.16
N TRP A 398 -18.33 -7.18 -1.17
CA TRP A 398 -19.22 -7.02 -0.03
C TRP A 398 -20.48 -7.87 -0.14
N PRO A 399 -21.14 -8.22 0.98
CA PRO A 399 -22.41 -8.94 0.96
C PRO A 399 -23.56 -8.19 0.28
N ASP A 400 -23.61 -6.86 0.29
CA ASP A 400 -24.69 -6.06 -0.34
C ASP A 400 -24.29 -4.59 -0.59
N LEU A 401 -25.14 -3.80 -1.26
CA LEU A 401 -24.81 -2.39 -1.57
C LEU A 401 -25.11 -1.40 -0.42
N ASP A 402 -25.91 -1.78 0.57
CA ASP A 402 -26.48 -0.86 1.56
C ASP A 402 -25.77 -0.93 2.91
N SER A 403 -25.25 -2.07 3.31
CA SER A 403 -24.43 -2.25 4.52
C SER A 403 -23.00 -1.72 4.36
N TYR A 404 -22.60 -1.35 3.13
CA TYR A 404 -21.28 -0.83 2.82
C TYR A 404 -21.11 0.63 3.29
N ASN A 405 -20.47 0.82 4.45
CA ASN A 405 -20.29 2.11 5.09
C ASN A 405 -18.97 2.81 4.72
N GLY A 406 -18.83 4.08 5.13
CA GLY A 406 -17.66 4.90 4.82
C GLY A 406 -16.33 4.42 5.44
N ASN A 407 -16.36 3.72 6.58
CA ASN A 407 -15.14 3.17 7.18
C ASN A 407 -14.61 1.99 6.36
N GLU A 408 -15.53 1.15 5.87
CA GLU A 408 -15.20 0.06 4.94
C GLU A 408 -14.68 0.60 3.60
N TRP A 409 -15.34 1.64 3.08
CA TRP A 409 -14.93 2.34 1.87
C TRP A 409 -13.51 2.91 1.99
N ASP A 410 -13.20 3.68 3.02
CA ASP A 410 -11.87 4.26 3.17
C ASP A 410 -10.81 3.30 3.76
N GLN A 411 -11.19 2.06 4.05
CA GLN A 411 -10.38 1.10 4.81
C GLN A 411 -9.85 1.71 6.14
N LYS A 412 -10.66 2.56 6.78
CA LYS A 412 -10.28 3.32 7.97
C LYS A 412 -9.85 2.38 9.10
N GLY A 413 -8.67 2.66 9.67
CA GLY A 413 -8.09 1.88 10.75
C GLY A 413 -7.52 0.52 10.34
N ARG A 414 -7.63 0.11 9.07
CA ARG A 414 -7.06 -1.17 8.57
C ARG A 414 -5.63 -1.05 8.09
N TRP A 415 -5.23 0.15 7.69
CA TRP A 415 -3.90 0.40 7.18
C TRP A 415 -3.41 1.77 7.65
N ARG A 416 -2.10 1.97 7.52
CA ARG A 416 -1.45 3.27 7.67
C ARG A 416 -0.27 3.32 6.72
N LYS A 417 0.04 4.51 6.22
CA LYS A 417 1.25 4.74 5.43
C LYS A 417 2.48 4.33 6.24
N GLY A 418 3.29 3.45 5.67
CA GLY A 418 4.45 2.83 6.31
C GLY A 418 5.79 3.22 5.69
N ALA A 419 5.79 3.85 4.52
CA ALA A 419 6.98 4.32 3.85
C ALA A 419 6.70 5.59 3.03
N VAL A 420 7.77 6.24 2.63
CA VAL A 420 7.83 7.38 1.71
C VAL A 420 8.75 6.96 0.57
N LEU A 421 8.40 7.33 -0.66
CA LEU A 421 9.13 6.97 -1.86
C LEU A 421 10.01 8.13 -2.33
N ASP A 422 10.98 7.80 -3.17
CA ASP A 422 11.82 8.78 -3.87
C ASP A 422 11.14 9.26 -5.17
N ASP A 423 11.78 10.19 -5.86
CA ASP A 423 11.32 10.67 -7.17
C ASP A 423 11.49 9.60 -8.27
N ALA A 424 10.48 9.50 -9.14
CA ALA A 424 10.37 8.45 -10.15
C ALA A 424 11.18 8.77 -11.42
N ASP A 425 12.51 8.85 -11.28
CA ASP A 425 13.39 9.43 -12.30
C ASP A 425 13.93 8.45 -13.34
N ILE A 426 14.05 7.17 -13.00
CA ILE A 426 14.66 6.16 -13.88
C ILE A 426 13.57 5.27 -14.47
N PRO A 427 13.16 5.50 -15.75
CA PRO A 427 12.15 4.68 -16.41
C PRO A 427 12.69 3.29 -16.77
N LEU A 428 11.85 2.28 -16.60
CA LEU A 428 12.13 0.88 -16.89
C LEU A 428 11.17 0.36 -17.97
N TYR A 429 11.74 -0.12 -19.06
CA TYR A 429 11.01 -0.78 -20.16
C TYR A 429 10.86 -2.29 -19.92
N ASP A 430 11.80 -2.89 -19.18
CA ASP A 430 11.69 -4.22 -18.61
C ASP A 430 11.96 -4.13 -17.11
N VAL A 431 11.21 -4.90 -16.33
CA VAL A 431 11.40 -4.98 -14.89
C VAL A 431 12.50 -6.02 -14.62
N PRO A 432 13.56 -5.65 -13.88
CA PRO A 432 14.71 -6.53 -13.69
C PRO A 432 14.32 -7.80 -12.94
N GLN A 433 15.04 -8.88 -13.25
CA GLN A 433 14.97 -10.08 -12.43
C GLN A 433 15.70 -9.82 -11.11
N VAL A 434 14.99 -10.04 -10.00
CA VAL A 434 15.53 -9.95 -8.65
C VAL A 434 15.64 -11.35 -8.04
N SER A 435 16.60 -11.52 -7.14
CA SER A 435 16.78 -12.74 -6.36
C SER A 435 17.17 -12.40 -4.93
N GLY A 436 17.10 -13.37 -4.02
CA GLY A 436 17.35 -13.13 -2.59
C GLY A 436 16.13 -12.56 -1.87
N SER A 437 16.38 -11.85 -0.78
CA SER A 437 15.33 -11.21 0.01
C SER A 437 14.91 -9.87 -0.58
N GLN A 438 13.71 -9.39 -0.22
CA GLN A 438 13.24 -8.05 -0.60
C GLN A 438 14.27 -6.99 -0.15
N TRP A 439 14.86 -7.16 1.03
CA TRP A 439 15.94 -6.31 1.54
C TRP A 439 17.16 -6.27 0.60
N ASP A 440 17.61 -7.42 0.12
CA ASP A 440 18.76 -7.51 -0.79
C ASP A 440 18.46 -6.78 -2.10
N ALA A 441 17.29 -7.05 -2.69
CA ALA A 441 16.86 -6.42 -3.94
C ALA A 441 16.72 -4.89 -3.80
N LEU A 442 16.13 -4.40 -2.70
CA LEU A 442 16.04 -2.97 -2.40
C LEU A 442 17.43 -2.33 -2.30
N THR A 443 18.37 -2.99 -1.62
CA THR A 443 19.74 -2.51 -1.47
C THR A 443 20.47 -2.46 -2.82
N GLU A 444 20.26 -3.45 -3.69
CA GLU A 444 20.84 -3.46 -5.05
C GLU A 444 20.28 -2.35 -5.93
N ILE A 445 18.96 -2.13 -5.92
CA ILE A 445 18.31 -1.03 -6.66
C ILE A 445 18.84 0.32 -6.19
N ALA A 446 18.96 0.52 -4.87
CA ALA A 446 19.53 1.73 -4.28
C ALA A 446 20.99 1.97 -4.72
N ARG A 447 21.83 0.94 -4.70
CA ARG A 447 23.23 1.05 -5.17
C ARG A 447 23.32 1.36 -6.66
N ALA A 448 22.45 0.76 -7.47
CA ALA A 448 22.42 0.98 -8.91
C ALA A 448 21.99 2.41 -9.26
N THR A 449 20.97 2.94 -8.57
CA THR A 449 20.41 4.28 -8.81
C THR A 449 21.36 5.40 -8.35
N ASN A 450 22.02 5.25 -7.19
CA ASN A 450 23.00 6.22 -6.68
C ASN A 450 24.26 6.37 -7.56
N ARG A 451 24.64 5.32 -8.30
CA ARG A 451 25.77 5.38 -9.25
C ARG A 451 25.45 6.17 -10.50
N VAL A 452 24.17 6.29 -10.85
CA VAL A 452 23.72 7.03 -12.05
C VAL A 452 23.63 8.53 -11.76
N SER A 453 23.16 8.93 -10.58
CA SER A 453 23.04 10.34 -10.18
C SER A 453 24.38 11.04 -9.91
N SER A 454 25.44 10.31 -9.59
CA SER A 454 26.80 10.84 -9.39
C SER A 454 27.64 10.99 -10.67
N GLY A 455 27.11 10.59 -11.83
CA GLY A 455 27.82 10.59 -13.12
C GLY A 455 27.53 11.76 -14.06
N GLY A 456 26.77 12.79 -13.65
CA GLY A 456 26.09 13.71 -14.57
C GLY A 456 26.39 15.21 -14.42
N THR A 457 27.65 15.65 -14.55
CA THR A 457 27.98 17.02 -15.00
C THR A 457 29.20 16.99 -15.91
N GLY A 458 29.00 16.72 -17.21
CA GLY A 458 30.00 16.90 -18.25
C GLY A 458 29.32 17.18 -19.59
N PRO A 459 29.79 18.16 -20.39
CA PRO A 459 29.16 18.49 -21.67
C PRO A 459 29.37 17.35 -22.69
N PRO A 460 28.54 17.26 -23.75
CA PRO A 460 28.55 16.12 -24.66
C PRO A 460 29.80 16.17 -25.55
N GLY A 461 30.80 15.36 -25.21
CA GLY A 461 32.03 15.20 -25.98
C GLY A 461 32.14 13.81 -26.59
N SER A 462 31.88 13.72 -27.89
CA SER A 462 32.40 12.72 -28.85
C SER A 462 32.46 11.25 -28.41
N ALA A 463 31.56 10.45 -28.97
CA ALA A 463 31.71 8.99 -29.02
C ALA A 463 33.02 8.58 -29.72
N PRO A 464 33.83 7.66 -29.16
CA PRO A 464 34.80 6.94 -29.94
C PRO A 464 34.18 5.65 -30.48
N CYS A 465 33.98 5.62 -31.80
CA CYS A 465 33.92 4.38 -32.57
C CYS A 465 35.10 3.48 -32.18
N ARG A 466 34.83 2.23 -31.80
CA ARG A 466 35.81 1.15 -31.94
C ARG A 466 35.20 -0.02 -32.68
N ARG A 467 35.64 -0.13 -33.94
CA ARG A 467 35.66 -1.37 -34.74
C ARG A 467 36.44 -2.45 -33.98
N GLY A 468 36.10 -3.72 -34.24
CA GLY A 468 36.87 -4.92 -33.85
C GLY A 468 38.31 -4.92 -34.42
N PRO A 469 39.12 -5.96 -34.17
CA PRO A 469 38.86 -7.37 -34.52
C PRO A 469 39.16 -8.34 -33.34
N ILE A 470 38.75 -9.62 -33.28
CA ILE A 470 38.82 -10.79 -34.19
C ILE A 470 37.55 -11.62 -34.00
#